data_AF-A0A1D2JAA8-F1
#
_entry.id   AF-A0A1D2JAA8-F1
#
_cell.length_a   1.000
_cell.length_b   1.000
_cell.length_c   1.000
_cell.angle_alpha   90.00
_cell.angle_beta   90.00
_cell.angle_gamma   90.00
#
_symmetry.space_group_name_H-M   'P 1'
#
loop_
_entity.id
_entity.type
_entity.pdbx_description
1 polymer ?
#
loop_
_entity_poly.entity_id
_entity_poly.type
_entity_poly.pdbx_seq_one_letter_code
_entity_poly.pdbx_strand_id
1 'polypeptide(L)' 'MNEMVWLPEEDWYMLKLIYKEDFLTATVVTFICGKVRIVQVTCSPSEKYPTLTLTLRAMDSLGENHYDKEVAFDVLK' A
#
# COMPACT_ATOMS: atom_id res chain seq x y z
N MET A 1 3.80 12.37 -0.27
CA MET A 1 4.13 10.94 -0.42
C MET A 1 4.17 10.38 0.99
N ASN A 2 3.40 9.34 1.28
CA ASN A 2 3.40 8.77 2.64
C ASN A 2 4.77 8.16 2.92
N GLU A 3 5.30 8.40 4.12
CA GLU A 3 6.56 7.79 4.54
C GLU A 3 6.32 6.32 4.85
N MET A 4 7.00 5.43 4.13
CA MET A 4 7.15 4.04 4.51
C MET A 4 8.31 3.97 5.51
N VAL A 5 8.03 3.66 6.77
CA VAL A 5 9.07 3.49 7.78
C VAL A 5 9.34 2.00 7.91
N TRP A 6 10.58 1.59 7.64
CA TRP A 6 11.02 0.22 7.90
C TRP A 6 11.10 -0.01 9.41
N LEU A 7 10.35 -0.99 9.92
CA LEU A 7 10.43 -1.43 11.31
C LEU A 7 11.17 -2.77 11.38
N PRO A 8 12.49 -2.77 11.64
CA PRO A 8 13.28 -4.00 11.67
C PRO A 8 12.89 -4.97 12.79
N GLU A 9 12.22 -4.49 13.84
CA GLU A 9 11.76 -5.31 14.98
C GLU A 9 10.53 -6.16 14.63
N GLU A 10 9.72 -5.71 13.69
CA GLU A 10 8.47 -6.35 13.27
C GLU A 10 8.55 -6.91 11.84
N ASP A 11 9.72 -6.80 11.19
CA ASP A 11 10.05 -7.25 9.83
C ASP A 11 9.05 -6.81 8.75
N TRP A 12 8.49 -5.61 8.90
CA TRP A 12 7.52 -5.07 7.94
C TRP A 12 7.63 -3.54 7.81
N TYR A 13 7.11 -3.03 6.67
CA TYR A 13 7.01 -1.60 6.41
C TYR A 13 5.72 -1.06 7.04
N MET A 14 5.87 -0.16 8.03
CA MET A 14 4.74 0.54 8.60
C MET A 14 4.45 1.82 7.83
N LEU A 15 3.20 1.96 7.38
CA LEU A 15 2.70 3.18 6.74
C LEU A 15 2.56 4.27 7.80
N LYS A 16 3.45 5.27 7.75
CA LYS A 16 3.26 6.49 8.54
C LYS A 16 2.32 7.41 7.77
N LEU A 17 1.08 7.48 8.24
CA LEU A 17 0.06 8.34 7.67
C LEU A 17 0.47 9.80 7.88
N ILE A 18 0.80 10.49 6.78
CA ILE A 18 1.10 11.92 6.84
C ILE A 18 -0.21 12.67 6.67
N TYR A 19 -0.65 13.30 7.74
CA TYR A 19 -1.80 14.19 7.73
C TYR A 19 -1.38 15.50 7.03
N LYS A 20 -1.96 15.78 5.87
CA LYS A 20 -1.82 17.08 5.19
C LYS A 20 -3.20 17.62 4.90
N GLU A 21 -3.47 18.83 5.39
CA GLU A 21 -4.60 19.66 4.93
C GLU A 21 -5.96 18.91 4.99
N ASP A 22 -6.29 18.33 6.14
CA ASP A 22 -7.56 17.62 6.42
C ASP A 22 -7.80 16.32 5.64
N PHE A 23 -6.88 15.92 4.76
CA PHE A 23 -6.94 14.65 4.02
C PHE A 23 -5.90 13.65 4.53
N LEU A 24 -6.39 12.48 4.94
CA LEU A 24 -5.58 11.28 5.11
C LEU A 24 -5.34 10.68 3.73
N THR A 25 -4.07 10.51 3.36
CA THR A 25 -3.67 9.73 2.19
C THR A 25 -2.90 8.51 2.65
N ALA A 26 -3.18 7.34 2.09
CA ALA A 26 -2.40 6.12 2.27
C ALA A 26 -2.02 5.56 0.89
N THR A 27 -0.83 4.98 0.75
CA THR A 27 -0.43 4.28 -0.48
C THR A 27 -0.16 2.84 -0.11
N VAL A 28 -1.01 1.94 -0.59
CA VAL A 28 -0.94 0.52 -0.31
C VAL A 28 -0.36 -0.19 -1.52
N VAL A 29 0.72 -0.93 -1.30
CA VAL A 29 1.28 -1.83 -2.30
C VAL A 29 0.81 -3.23 -1.94
N THR A 30 0.02 -3.84 -2.83
CA THR A 30 -0.44 -5.22 -2.65
C THR A 30 0.21 -6.13 -3.68
N PHE A 31 0.75 -7.24 -3.22
CA PHE A 31 1.26 -8.32 -4.05
C PHE A 31 0.12 -9.31 -4.29
N ILE A 32 -0.17 -9.58 -5.57
CA ILE A 32 -1.09 -10.63 -6.02
C ILE A 32 -0.23 -11.59 -6.83
N CYS A 33 -0.58 -12.88 -6.91
CA CYS A 33 0.23 -13.85 -7.63
C CYS A 33 0.66 -13.36 -9.05
N GLY A 34 1.95 -13.01 -9.19
CA GLY A 34 2.56 -12.52 -10.43
C GLY A 34 2.30 -11.05 -10.75
N LYS A 35 1.77 -10.25 -9.81
CA LYS A 35 1.43 -8.84 -10.03
C LYS A 35 1.67 -7.97 -8.79
N VAL A 36 2.15 -6.76 -9.01
CA VAL A 36 2.13 -5.69 -8.00
C VAL A 36 1.02 -4.73 -8.35
N ARG A 37 0.23 -4.36 -7.35
CA ARG A 37 -0.82 -3.36 -7.48
C ARG A 37 -0.58 -2.26 -6.47
N ILE A 38 -0.48 -1.02 -6.93
CA ILE A 38 -0.31 0.17 -6.09
C ILE A 38 -1.64 0.91 -6.07
N VAL A 39 -2.26 0.98 -4.90
CA VAL A 39 -3.52 1.70 -4.67
C VAL A 39 -3.24 2.88 -3.75
N GLN A 40 -3.70 4.06 -4.14
CA GLN A 40 -3.75 5.21 -3.26
C GLN A 40 -5.17 5.32 -2.67
N VAL A 41 -5.25 5.43 -1.36
CA VAL A 41 -6.48 5.66 -0.62
C VAL A 41 -6.45 7.08 -0.09
N THR A 42 -7.53 7.81 -0.24
CA THR A 42 -7.71 9.13 0.36
C THR A 42 -9.00 9.18 1.17
N CYS A 43 -8.98 9.88 2.30
CA CYS A 43 -10.11 10.02 3.21
C CYS A 43 -10.08 11.42 3.85
N SER A 44 -11.26 12.05 3.97
CA SER A 44 -11.46 13.29 4.75
C SER A 44 -12.07 12.92 6.11
N PRO A 45 -11.28 12.59 7.13
CA PRO A 45 -11.80 12.18 8.44
C PRO A 45 -12.59 13.28 9.17
N SER A 46 -12.50 14.54 8.74
CA SER A 46 -13.27 15.67 9.27
C SER A 46 -14.74 15.68 8.82
N GLU A 47 -15.11 14.90 7.81
CA GLU A 47 -16.49 14.78 7.35
C GLU A 47 -17.33 13.92 8.31
N LYS A 48 -18.62 14.26 8.48
CA LYS A 48 -19.57 13.49 9.30
C LYS A 48 -19.72 12.04 8.83
N TYR A 49 -19.55 11.81 7.53
CA TYR A 49 -19.58 10.49 6.89
C TYR A 49 -18.38 10.40 5.94
N PRO A 50 -17.19 10.05 6.44
CA PRO A 50 -15.97 10.11 5.66
C PRO A 50 -16.01 9.13 4.49
N THR A 51 -15.79 9.64 3.29
CA THR A 51 -15.76 8.81 2.08
C THR A 51 -14.34 8.34 1.79
N LEU A 52 -14.16 7.03 1.67
CA LEU A 52 -12.91 6.41 1.23
C LEU A 52 -12.84 6.39 -0.30
N THR A 53 -11.93 7.18 -0.87
CA THR A 53 -11.65 7.16 -2.31
C THR A 53 -10.46 6.26 -2.59
N LEU A 54 -10.64 5.23 -3.41
CA LEU A 54 -9.57 4.33 -3.84
C LEU A 54 -9.19 4.62 -5.30
N THR A 55 -7.93 4.97 -5.53
CA THR A 55 -7.37 5.23 -6.86
C THR A 55 -6.29 4.20 -7.17
N LEU A 56 -6.48 3.41 -8.22
CA LEU A 56 -5.43 2.54 -8.74
C LEU A 56 -4.36 3.40 -9.43
N ARG A 57 -3.12 3.36 -8.92
CA ARG A 57 -1.99 4.15 -9.47
C ARG A 57 -1.18 3.36 -10.47
N ALA A 58 -0.91 2.09 -10.18
CA ALA A 58 -0.15 1.21 -11.05
C ALA A 58 -0.57 -0.25 -10.84
N MET A 59 -0.45 -1.03 -11.90
CA MET A 59 -0.62 -2.48 -11.86
C MET A 59 0.40 -3.10 -12.82
N ASP A 60 1.43 -3.70 -12.24
CA ASP A 60 2.55 -4.27 -12.98
C ASP A 60 2.52 -5.79 -12.88
N SER A 61 2.76 -6.46 -14.01
CA SER A 61 2.95 -7.91 -14.01
C SER A 61 4.41 -8.20 -13.67
N LEU A 62 4.66 -8.90 -12.57
CA LEU A 62 5.97 -9.43 -12.27
C LEU A 62 6.15 -10.70 -13.12
N GLY A 63 6.86 -10.57 -14.24
CA GLY A 63 7.25 -11.71 -15.06
C GLY A 63 8.21 -12.65 -14.30
N GLU A 64 8.38 -13.88 -14.80
CA GLU A 64 9.17 -14.95 -14.15
C GLU A 64 10.58 -14.54 -13.74
N ASN A 65 11.18 -13.56 -14.42
CA ASN A 65 12.55 -13.13 -14.19
C ASN A 65 12.73 -12.30 -12.90
N HIS A 66 11.63 -11.75 -12.36
CA HIS A 66 11.64 -10.86 -11.19
C HIS A 66 10.60 -11.24 -10.12
N TYR A 67 9.84 -12.32 -10.35
CA TYR A 67 8.78 -12.79 -9.45
C TYR A 67 9.19 -14.05 -8.71
N ASP A 68 9.66 -13.90 -7.48
CA ASP A 68 9.80 -15.05 -6.58
C ASP A 68 8.44 -15.38 -5.94
N LYS A 69 7.85 -16.47 -6.44
CA LYS A 69 6.55 -16.98 -5.98
C LYS A 69 6.61 -17.40 -4.51
N GLU A 70 7.71 -17.98 -4.06
CA GLU A 70 7.81 -18.51 -2.70
C GLU A 70 7.80 -17.37 -1.68
N VAL A 71 8.58 -16.30 -1.95
CA VAL A 71 8.59 -15.08 -1.13
C VAL A 71 7.22 -14.40 -1.09
N ALA A 72 6.50 -14.36 -2.23
CA ALA A 72 5.17 -13.75 -2.28
C ALA A 72 4.14 -14.51 -1.43
N PHE A 73 4.24 -15.84 -1.36
CA PHE A 73 3.35 -16.66 -0.52
C PHE A 73 3.64 -16.52 0.97
N ASP A 74 4.91 -16.36 1.36
CA ASP A 74 5.27 -16.15 2.77
C ASP A 74 4.83 -14.77 3.28
N VAL A 75 4.86 -13.72 2.45
CA VAL A 75 4.31 -12.39 2.82
C VAL A 75 2.78 -12.38 2.95
N LEU A 76 2.09 -13.35 2.34
CA LEU A 76 0.62 -13.46 2.38
C LEU A 76 0.09 -14.32 3.55
N LYS A 77 0.96 -15.00 4.31
CA LYS A 77 0.60 -15.74 5.53
C LYS A 77 0.48 -14.81 6.72
#